data_AF-A0AAD4CZT4-F1
#
_entry.id   AF-A0AAD4CZT4-F1
#
_cell.length_a   1.000
_cell.length_b   1.000
_cell.length_c   1.000
_cell.angle_alpha   90.00
_cell.angle_beta   90.00
_cell.angle_gamma   90.00
#
_symmetry.space_group_name_H-M   'P 1'
#
loop_
_entity.id
_entity.type
_entity.pdbx_description
1 polymer ?
#
loop_
_entity_poly.entity_id
_entity_poly.type
_entity_poly.pdbx_seq_one_letter_code
_entity_poly.pdbx_strand_id
1 'polypeptide(L)'
;NKILAKIRAGIALRSSRSLSVLGRATIVNALILSRLWHLAWVMSFPTWFLTKVRGTITGFLCPFKPAASWKVITTLRHQGGLGVIDPRIQHQVFLLKYLRNAASDSISWGKDVVLDLILWKTKA
;
A
#
# COMPACT_ATOMS: atom_id res chain seq x y z
N ASN A 1 -6.47 -8.82 -13.22
CA ASN A 1 -5.67 -8.04 -12.23
C ASN A 1 -4.17 -8.36 -12.30
N LYS A 2 -3.44 -7.82 -13.29
CA LYS A 2 -1.99 -8.08 -13.48
C LYS A 2 -1.12 -7.60 -12.30
N ILE A 3 -1.50 -6.51 -11.64
CA ILE A 3 -0.76 -5.93 -10.49
C ILE A 3 -0.76 -6.88 -9.29
N LEU A 4 -1.92 -7.44 -8.94
CA LEU A 4 -2.04 -8.37 -7.81
C LEU A 4 -1.24 -9.65 -8.05
N ALA A 5 -1.17 -10.13 -9.29
CA ALA A 5 -0.34 -11.29 -9.66
C ALA A 5 1.15 -11.00 -9.43
N LYS A 6 1.64 -9.80 -9.82
CA LYS A 6 3.03 -9.38 -9.55
C LYS A 6 3.34 -9.28 -8.05
N ILE A 7 2.40 -8.76 -7.25
CA ILE A 7 2.54 -8.71 -5.78
C ILE A 7 2.67 -10.14 -5.22
N ARG A 8 1.78 -11.04 -5.62
CA ARG A 8 1.80 -12.45 -5.19
C ARG A 8 3.09 -13.17 -5.60
N ALA A 9 3.56 -12.96 -6.84
CA ALA A 9 4.82 -13.54 -7.30
C ALA A 9 6.02 -13.03 -6.48
N GLY A 10 6.06 -11.73 -6.19
CA GLY A 10 7.11 -11.14 -5.35
C GLY A 10 7.09 -11.68 -3.91
N ILE A 11 5.89 -11.91 -3.37
CA ILE A 11 5.68 -12.56 -2.07
C ILE A 11 6.17 -14.01 -2.09
N ALA A 12 5.74 -14.80 -3.08
CA ALA A 12 6.10 -16.21 -3.20
C ALA A 12 7.62 -16.39 -3.29
N LEU A 13 8.31 -15.57 -4.09
CA LEU A 13 9.77 -15.57 -4.20
C LEU A 13 10.48 -15.28 -2.86
N ARG A 14 9.89 -14.47 -1.98
CA ARG A 14 10.43 -14.16 -0.64
C ARG A 14 9.98 -15.15 0.44
N SER A 15 8.94 -15.94 0.19
CA SER A 15 8.35 -16.84 1.17
C SER A 15 9.15 -18.13 1.39
N SER A 16 10.07 -18.47 0.49
CA SER A 16 10.96 -19.63 0.61
C SER A 16 12.03 -19.49 1.69
N ARG A 17 12.23 -18.28 2.23
CA ARG A 17 13.20 -18.01 3.29
C ARG A 17 12.54 -18.20 4.66
N SER A 18 13.23 -18.88 5.58
CA SER A 18 12.85 -19.03 7.00
C SER A 18 12.98 -17.69 7.74
N LEU A 19 12.08 -16.76 7.43
CA LEU A 19 12.05 -15.42 8.01
C LEU A 19 11.12 -15.37 9.21
N SER A 20 11.57 -14.67 10.26
CA SER A 20 10.72 -14.29 11.39
C SER A 20 9.55 -13.42 10.91
N VAL A 21 8.45 -13.41 11.69
CA VAL A 21 7.28 -12.57 11.41
C VAL A 21 7.67 -11.09 11.29
N LEU A 22 8.59 -10.63 12.12
CA LEU A 22 9.14 -9.28 12.06
C LEU A 22 9.94 -9.02 10.77
N GLY A 23 10.75 -9.98 10.33
CA GLY A 23 11.48 -9.90 9.07
C GLY A 23 10.52 -9.81 7.87
N ARG A 24 9.45 -10.61 7.89
CA ARG A 24 8.37 -10.55 6.89
C ARG A 24 7.65 -9.19 6.90
N ALA A 25 7.38 -8.60 8.07
CA ALA A 25 6.79 -7.27 8.20
C ALA A 25 7.69 -6.17 7.60
N THR A 26 9.00 -6.25 7.82
CA THR A 26 9.97 -5.34 7.21
C THR A 26 9.98 -5.46 5.68
N ILE A 27 9.94 -6.68 5.13
CA ILE A 27 9.83 -6.92 3.68
C ILE A 27 8.54 -6.34 3.10
N VAL A 28 7.41 -6.49 3.81
CA VAL A 28 6.13 -5.92 3.38
C VAL A 28 6.24 -4.41 3.25
N ASN A 29 6.71 -3.72 4.28
CA ASN A 29 6.86 -2.26 4.25
C ASN A 29 7.85 -1.79 3.18
N ALA A 30 9.03 -2.41 3.10
CA ALA A 30 10.11 -1.94 2.23
C ALA A 30 9.90 -2.26 0.75
N LEU A 31 9.33 -3.44 0.41
CA LEU A 31 9.29 -3.92 -0.97
C LEU A 31 7.88 -3.99 -1.55
N ILE A 32 6.93 -4.57 -0.81
CA ILE A 32 5.58 -4.82 -1.32
C ILE A 32 4.81 -3.50 -1.35
N LEU A 33 4.82 -2.78 -0.24
CA LEU A 33 4.09 -1.53 -0.10
C LEU A 33 4.75 -0.39 -0.88
N SER A 34 6.08 -0.32 -0.96
CA SER A 34 6.79 0.66 -1.80
C SER A 34 6.29 0.67 -3.26
N ARG A 35 6.14 -0.52 -3.87
CA ARG A 35 5.57 -0.65 -5.23
C ARG A 35 4.12 -0.20 -5.30
N LEU A 36 3.33 -0.49 -4.26
CA LEU A 36 1.94 -0.07 -4.19
C LEU A 36 1.82 1.45 -4.14
N TRP A 37 2.69 2.14 -3.38
CA TRP A 37 2.69 3.60 -3.27
C TRP A 37 3.09 4.29 -4.55
N HIS A 38 4.08 3.75 -5.27
CA HIS A 38 4.47 4.27 -6.58
C HIS A 38 3.30 4.25 -7.56
N LEU A 39 2.49 3.19 -7.53
CA LEU A 39 1.27 3.10 -8.33
C LEU A 39 0.15 3.99 -7.77
N ALA A 40 0.00 4.08 -6.44
CA ALA A 40 -1.02 4.90 -5.77
C ALA A 40 -0.91 6.39 -6.13
N TRP A 41 0.29 6.84 -6.50
CA TRP A 41 0.53 8.22 -6.90
C TRP A 41 -0.11 8.57 -8.25
N VAL A 42 -0.25 7.58 -9.14
CA VAL A 42 -0.77 7.75 -10.50
C VAL A 42 -2.22 7.28 -10.62
N MET A 43 -2.63 6.29 -9.82
CA MET A 43 -3.96 5.69 -9.90
C MET A 43 -4.59 5.48 -8.53
N SER A 44 -5.89 5.74 -8.46
CA SER A 44 -6.71 5.38 -7.29
C SER A 44 -7.05 3.90 -7.30
N PHE A 45 -7.04 3.27 -6.11
CA PHE A 45 -7.36 1.86 -5.99
C PHE A 45 -8.79 1.65 -5.48
N PRO A 46 -9.57 0.75 -6.09
CA PRO A 46 -10.87 0.41 -5.55
C PRO A 46 -10.73 -0.33 -4.22
N THR A 47 -11.72 -0.18 -3.34
CA THR A 47 -11.70 -0.72 -1.97
C THR A 47 -11.54 -2.25 -1.94
N TRP A 48 -12.15 -2.98 -2.89
CA TRP A 48 -12.01 -4.43 -3.01
C TRP A 48 -10.57 -4.87 -3.28
N PHE A 49 -9.81 -4.06 -4.03
CA PHE A 49 -8.41 -4.36 -4.35
C PHE A 49 -7.55 -4.25 -3.11
N LEU A 50 -7.71 -3.16 -2.33
CA LEU A 50 -7.01 -2.96 -1.07
C LEU A 50 -7.32 -4.07 -0.06
N THR A 51 -8.57 -4.57 -0.02
CA THR A 51 -8.94 -5.73 0.81
C THR A 51 -8.20 -7.00 0.37
N LYS A 52 -8.05 -7.26 -0.94
CA LYS A 52 -7.27 -8.40 -1.44
C LYS A 52 -5.77 -8.26 -1.14
N VAL A 53 -5.22 -7.05 -1.22
CA VAL A 53 -3.83 -6.76 -0.83
C VAL A 53 -3.62 -7.07 0.66
N ARG A 54 -4.50 -6.56 1.54
CA ARG A 54 -4.50 -6.87 2.96
C ARG A 54 -4.49 -8.38 3.23
N GLY A 55 -5.41 -9.13 2.62
CA GLY A 55 -5.46 -10.58 2.80
C GLY A 55 -4.17 -11.29 2.34
N THR A 56 -3.58 -10.83 1.23
CA THR A 56 -2.31 -11.39 0.71
C THR A 56 -1.16 -11.10 1.68
N ILE A 57 -1.09 -9.88 2.23
CA ILE A 57 -0.10 -9.49 3.25
C ILE A 57 -0.27 -10.33 4.51
N THR A 58 -1.49 -10.47 5.03
CA THR A 58 -1.77 -11.27 6.23
C THR A 58 -1.35 -12.74 6.04
N GLY A 59 -1.63 -13.34 4.89
CA GLY A 59 -1.19 -14.72 4.60
C GLY A 59 0.33 -14.86 4.52
N PHE A 60 1.03 -13.84 4.01
CA PHE A 60 2.49 -13.84 4.00
C PHE A 60 3.11 -13.67 5.39
N LEU A 61 2.55 -12.78 6.21
CA LEU A 61 3.06 -12.46 7.56
C LEU A 61 2.78 -13.59 8.55
N CYS A 62 1.56 -14.13 8.51
CA CYS A 62 1.07 -15.19 9.38
C CYS A 62 0.82 -16.45 8.55
N PRO A 63 1.87 -17.21 8.18
CA PRO A 63 1.70 -18.50 7.49
C PRO A 63 1.05 -19.57 8.39
N PHE A 64 0.98 -19.31 9.70
CA PHE A 64 0.38 -20.15 10.72
C PHE A 64 -1.02 -19.65 11.13
N LYS A 65 -1.74 -20.47 11.91
CA LYS A 65 -3.06 -20.15 12.46
C LYS A 65 -3.04 -20.21 13.99
N PRO A 66 -3.81 -19.35 14.70
CA PRO A 66 -4.63 -18.26 14.16
C PRO A 66 -3.76 -17.11 13.63
N ALA A 67 -4.24 -16.43 12.59
CA ALA A 67 -3.56 -15.24 12.07
C ALA A 67 -3.80 -14.05 13.02
N ALA A 68 -2.79 -13.19 13.19
CA ALA A 68 -2.96 -11.97 13.95
C ALA A 68 -4.04 -11.08 13.34
N SER A 69 -4.81 -10.39 14.19
CA SER A 69 -5.79 -9.42 13.71
C SER A 69 -5.08 -8.32 12.93
N TRP A 70 -5.74 -7.77 11.92
CA TRP A 70 -5.16 -6.69 11.13
C TRP A 70 -4.79 -5.48 11.97
N LYS A 71 -5.59 -5.20 13.02
CA LYS A 71 -5.29 -4.14 13.98
C LYS A 71 -3.92 -4.35 14.62
N VAL A 72 -3.62 -5.57 15.09
CA VAL A 72 -2.30 -5.89 15.68
C VAL A 72 -1.17 -5.80 14.64
N ILE A 73 -1.44 -6.22 13.40
CA ILE A 73 -0.46 -6.15 12.30
C ILE A 73 -0.06 -4.68 12.01
N THR A 74 -1.01 -3.75 12.06
CA THR A 74 -0.76 -2.33 11.79
C THR A 74 -0.35 -1.51 13.01
N THR A 75 -0.62 -2.00 14.23
CA THR A 75 -0.15 -1.38 15.49
C THR A 75 1.36 -1.21 15.48
N LEU A 76 1.84 -0.11 16.06
CA LEU A 76 3.27 0.23 16.11
C LEU A 76 4.07 -0.79 16.91
N ARG A 77 5.35 -0.97 16.53
CA ARG A 77 6.25 -1.94 17.17
C ARG A 77 6.43 -1.71 18.66
N HIS A 78 6.56 -0.45 19.09
CA HIS A 78 6.69 -0.11 20.51
C HIS A 78 5.40 -0.36 21.32
N GLN A 79 4.26 -0.57 20.65
CA GLN A 79 2.97 -0.93 21.26
C GLN A 79 2.67 -2.43 21.12
N GLY A 80 3.67 -3.25 20.77
CA GLY A 80 3.50 -4.71 20.62
C GLY A 80 2.91 -5.17 19.28
N GLY A 81 2.80 -4.28 18.28
CA GLY A 81 2.36 -4.63 16.93
C GLY A 81 3.51 -4.90 15.94
N LEU A 82 3.17 -5.15 14.67
CA LEU A 82 4.18 -5.38 13.62
C LEU A 82 4.61 -4.11 12.87
N GLY A 83 3.87 -3.01 13.03
CA GLY A 83 4.14 -1.72 12.38
C GLY A 83 3.99 -1.76 10.87
N VAL A 84 3.12 -2.61 10.33
CA VAL A 84 2.85 -2.66 8.89
C VAL A 84 1.95 -1.49 8.50
N ILE A 85 2.30 -0.79 7.43
CA ILE A 85 1.52 0.37 6.98
C ILE A 85 0.19 -0.12 6.36
N ASP A 86 -0.94 0.42 6.80
CA ASP A 86 -2.25 0.07 6.24
C ASP A 86 -2.42 0.65 4.81
N PRO A 87 -2.59 -0.20 3.77
CA PRO A 87 -2.85 0.22 2.40
C PRO A 87 -4.00 1.21 2.23
N ARG A 88 -5.06 1.06 3.01
CA ARG A 88 -6.25 1.91 2.91
C ARG A 88 -6.00 3.29 3.50
N ILE A 89 -5.43 3.35 4.69
CA ILE A 89 -5.13 4.62 5.37
C ILE A 89 -4.09 5.40 4.56
N GLN A 90 -3.01 4.74 4.13
CA GLN A 90 -1.98 5.40 3.33
C GLN A 90 -2.54 5.90 1.98
N HIS A 91 -3.43 5.15 1.34
CA HIS A 91 -4.08 5.61 0.11
C HIS A 91 -4.90 6.88 0.35
N GLN A 92 -5.68 6.95 1.43
CA GLN A 92 -6.41 8.16 1.82
C GLN A 92 -5.47 9.34 2.10
N VAL A 93 -4.36 9.09 2.79
CA VAL A 93 -3.34 10.12 3.05
C VAL A 93 -2.76 10.66 1.73
N PHE A 94 -2.52 9.80 0.73
CA PHE A 94 -2.07 10.26 -0.58
C PHE A 94 -3.11 11.11 -1.31
N LEU A 95 -4.39 10.72 -1.28
CA LEU A 95 -5.47 11.52 -1.87
C LEU A 95 -5.59 12.88 -1.18
N LEU A 96 -5.52 12.93 0.15
CA LEU A 96 -5.55 14.19 0.89
C LEU A 96 -4.33 15.07 0.58
N LYS A 97 -3.14 14.47 0.48
CA LYS A 97 -1.91 15.19 0.09
C LYS A 97 -2.04 15.78 -1.30
N TYR A 98 -2.63 15.03 -2.24
CA TYR A 98 -2.88 15.48 -3.61
C TYR A 98 -3.87 16.66 -3.64
N LEU A 99 -5.01 16.53 -2.94
CA LEU A 99 -6.00 17.61 -2.83
C LEU A 99 -5.40 18.87 -2.21
N ARG A 100 -4.66 18.73 -1.11
CA ARG A 100 -3.96 19.86 -0.48
C ARG A 100 -2.96 20.51 -1.44
N ASN A 101 -2.21 19.71 -2.19
CA ASN A 101 -1.24 20.24 -3.15
C ASN A 101 -1.94 20.95 -4.31
N ALA A 102 -3.09 20.47 -4.77
CA ALA A 102 -3.90 21.13 -5.80
C ALA A 102 -4.49 22.45 -5.31
N ALA A 103 -4.92 22.52 -4.04
CA ALA A 103 -5.53 23.70 -3.43
C ALA A 103 -4.53 24.74 -2.90
N SER A 104 -3.27 24.38 -2.70
CA SER A 104 -2.22 25.33 -2.29
C SER A 104 -1.91 26.29 -3.44
N ASP A 105 -1.50 27.54 -3.19
CA ASP A 105 -1.08 28.49 -4.24
C ASP A 105 0.36 28.25 -4.74
N SER A 106 1.23 27.58 -3.96
CA SER A 106 2.63 27.35 -4.36
C SER A 106 2.74 26.31 -5.48
N ILE A 107 3.32 26.66 -6.63
CA ILE A 107 3.58 25.72 -7.73
C ILE A 107 4.44 24.56 -7.21
N SER A 108 3.87 23.36 -7.21
CA SER A 108 4.61 22.12 -7.02
C SER A 108 4.45 21.31 -8.28
N TRP A 109 5.52 20.65 -8.74
CA TRP A 109 5.55 19.77 -9.92
C TRP A 109 4.37 18.79 -10.03
N GLY A 110 3.74 18.44 -8.90
CA GLY A 110 2.56 17.58 -8.91
C GLY A 110 1.31 18.22 -9.51
N LYS A 111 1.11 19.54 -9.38
CA LYS A 111 -0.11 20.25 -9.77
C LYS A 111 -0.40 20.19 -11.27
N ASP A 112 0.61 20.32 -12.11
CA ASP A 112 0.42 20.31 -13.56
C ASP A 112 0.02 18.91 -14.04
N VAL A 113 0.67 17.87 -13.50
CA VAL A 113 0.31 16.46 -13.77
C VAL A 113 -1.09 16.14 -13.24
N VAL A 114 -1.47 16.68 -12.08
CA VAL A 114 -2.81 16.55 -11.50
C VAL A 114 -3.86 17.14 -12.45
N LEU A 115 -3.64 18.39 -12.86
CA LEU A 115 -4.56 19.13 -13.72
C LEU A 115 -4.68 18.45 -15.09
N ASP A 116 -3.57 18.01 -15.68
CA ASP A 116 -3.57 17.28 -16.95
C ASP A 116 -4.35 15.96 -16.87
N LEU A 117 -4.22 15.21 -15.76
CA LEU A 117 -4.98 13.98 -15.55
C LEU A 117 -6.48 14.22 -15.39
N ILE A 118 -6.86 15.28 -14.66
CA ILE A 118 -8.26 15.67 -14.47
C ILE A 118 -8.85 16.12 -15.81
N LEU A 119 -8.15 16.99 -16.53
CA LEU A 119 -8.55 17.51 -17.84
C LEU A 119 -8.66 16.40 -18.89
N TRP A 120 -7.73 15.45 -18.89
CA TRP A 120 -7.79 14.26 -19.75
C TRP A 120 -9.05 13.43 -19.48
N LYS A 121 -9.38 13.20 -18.20
CA LYS A 121 -10.54 12.40 -17.80
C LYS A 121 -11.88 13.10 -18.11
N THR A 122 -11.90 14.43 -18.18
CA THR A 122 -13.09 15.18 -18.60
C THR A 122 -13.27 15.26 -20.12
N LYS A 123 -12.23 14.93 -20.91
CA LYS A 123 -12.29 14.91 -22.38
C LYS A 123 -12.59 13.53 -22.98
N ALA A 124 -12.56 12.48 -22.17
CA ALA A 124 -12.88 11.10 -22.55
C ALA A 124 -14.30 10.73 -22.07
#